data_AF-A0A7V3QYA7-F1
#
_entry.id   AF-A0A7V3QYA7-F1
#
_cell.length_a   1.000
_cell.length_b   1.000
_cell.length_c   1.000
_cell.angle_alpha   90.00
_cell.angle_beta   90.00
_cell.angle_gamma   90.00
#
_symmetry.space_group_name_H-M   'P 1'
#
loop_
_entity.id
_entity.type
_entity.pdbx_description
1 polymer ?
#
loop_
_entity_poly.entity_id
_entity_poly.type
_entity_poly.pdbx_seq_one_letter_code
_entity_poly.pdbx_strand_id
1 'polypeptide(L)' 'MNTSWRTRGTQRKFQPGAEVKEILHGGNVRRIMIKDTGGETLTEVPLTLGVAGAILLPAWAASGAIAALVA' A
#
# COMPACT_ATOMS: atom_id res chain seq x y z
N MET A 1 39.20 -1.95 37.14
CA MET A 1 37.78 -2.04 36.76
C MET A 1 37.29 -0.70 36.24
N ASN A 2 36.72 -0.64 35.03
CA ASN A 2 35.65 0.31 34.69
C ASN A 2 34.94 -0.22 33.43
N THR A 3 33.68 -0.57 33.59
CA THR A 3 32.81 -1.18 32.58
C THR A 3 31.76 -0.16 32.18
N SER A 4 31.78 0.29 30.92
CA SER A 4 30.59 0.90 30.32
C SER A 4 30.56 0.69 28.81
N TRP A 5 30.19 -0.53 28.42
CA TRP A 5 29.74 -0.84 27.07
C TRP A 5 28.36 -0.20 26.87
N ARG A 6 28.34 0.98 26.24
CA ARG A 6 27.10 1.64 25.82
C ARG A 6 26.70 1.08 24.46
N THR A 7 25.64 0.30 24.45
CA THR A 7 25.02 -0.32 23.28
C THR A 7 24.70 0.72 22.20
N ARG A 8 25.35 0.62 21.04
CA ARG A 8 24.89 1.27 19.80
C ARG A 8 23.67 0.51 19.28
N GLY A 9 22.53 0.68 19.93
CA GLY A 9 21.25 0.34 19.34
C GLY A 9 20.98 1.34 18.22
N THR A 10 21.20 0.94 16.97
CA THR A 10 20.64 1.64 15.82
C THR A 10 19.13 1.68 15.99
N GLN A 11 18.63 2.82 16.45
CA GLN A 11 17.24 3.22 16.36
C GLN A 11 16.90 3.43 14.88
N ARG A 12 16.88 2.35 14.09
CA ARG A 12 16.28 2.39 12.76
C ARG A 12 14.78 2.44 13.01
N LYS A 13 14.31 3.66 13.22
CA LYS A 13 12.90 4.03 13.34
C LYS A 13 12.24 3.62 12.03
N PHE A 14 11.77 2.38 11.95
CA PHE A 14 11.01 1.91 10.80
C PHE A 14 9.76 2.77 10.77
N GLN A 15 9.71 3.72 9.84
CA GLN A 15 8.65 4.70 9.69
C GLN A 15 7.84 4.27 8.46
N PRO A 16 7.00 3.24 8.55
CA PRO A 16 6.36 2.62 7.39
C PRO A 16 5.40 3.56 6.64
N GLY A 17 5.13 4.76 7.14
CA GLY A 17 4.27 5.74 6.50
C GLY A 17 4.94 6.62 5.42
N ALA A 18 6.26 6.80 5.47
CA ALA A 18 6.95 7.72 4.57
C ALA A 18 7.40 7.03 3.26
N GLU A 19 7.98 5.84 3.39
CA GLU A 19 8.60 5.11 2.27
C GLU A 19 7.57 4.69 1.21
N VAL A 20 6.37 4.28 1.63
CA VAL A 20 5.28 3.91 0.70
C VAL A 20 4.82 5.12 -0.12
N LYS A 21 4.72 6.31 0.51
CA LYS A 21 4.34 7.54 -0.18
C LYS A 21 5.40 8.02 -1.16
N GLU A 22 6.68 7.87 -0.80
CA GLU A 22 7.82 8.25 -1.64
C GLU A 22 7.91 7.34 -2.88
N ILE A 23 7.69 6.04 -2.70
CA ILE A 23 7.64 5.05 -3.78
C ILE A 23 6.43 5.30 -4.72
N LEU A 24 5.27 5.67 -4.16
CA LEU A 24 4.10 6.08 -4.95
C LEU A 24 4.33 7.40 -5.70
N HIS A 25 4.98 8.38 -5.07
CA HIS A 25 5.34 9.67 -5.71
C HIS A 25 6.42 9.53 -6.79
N GLY A 26 7.32 8.55 -6.66
CA GLY A 26 8.36 8.26 -7.65
C GLY A 26 7.85 7.75 -9.01
N GLY A 27 6.54 7.49 -9.17
CA GLY A 27 5.90 7.26 -10.48
C GLY A 27 6.24 5.94 -11.19
N ASN A 28 7.10 5.10 -10.62
CA ASN A 28 7.57 3.86 -11.25
C ASN A 28 6.71 2.62 -10.93
N VAL A 29 5.76 2.71 -9.99
CA VAL A 29 4.91 1.57 -9.60
C VAL A 29 3.66 1.48 -10.49
N ARG A 30 3.83 1.06 -11.74
CA ARG A 30 2.71 0.91 -12.71
C ARG A 30 2.01 -0.45 -12.62
N ARG A 31 2.66 -1.43 -11.99
CA ARG A 31 2.18 -2.81 -11.84
C ARG A 31 2.43 -3.27 -10.41
N ILE A 32 1.39 -3.73 -9.73
CA ILE A 32 1.50 -4.35 -8.41
C ILE A 32 1.53 -5.86 -8.65
N MET A 33 2.67 -6.48 -8.37
CA MET A 33 2.86 -7.92 -8.46
C MET A 33 2.74 -8.51 -7.06
N ILE A 34 1.67 -9.24 -6.79
CA ILE A 34 1.53 -9.99 -5.54
C ILE A 34 2.18 -11.35 -5.77
N LYS A 35 3.33 -11.57 -5.13
CA LYS A 35 4.03 -12.86 -5.13
C LYS A 35 3.59 -13.67 -3.91
N ASP A 36 3.26 -14.93 -4.11
CA ASP A 36 3.04 -15.85 -2.99
C ASP A 36 4.37 -16.17 -2.30
N THR A 37 4.30 -16.68 -1.06
CA THR A 37 5.47 -17.22 -0.35
C THR A 37 6.14 -18.37 -1.12
N GLY A 38 5.40 -19.05 -2.02
CA GLY A 38 5.91 -20.06 -2.95
C GLY A 38 6.59 -19.56 -4.23
N GLY A 39 6.69 -18.24 -4.46
CA GLY A 39 7.39 -17.67 -5.63
C GLY A 39 6.58 -17.65 -6.93
N GLU A 40 5.35 -18.15 -6.92
CA GLU A 40 4.41 -18.04 -8.04
C GLU A 40 3.74 -16.66 -8.04
N THR A 41 3.65 -16.05 -9.22
CA THR A 41 2.99 -14.75 -9.39
C THR A 41 1.49 -14.99 -9.49
N LEU A 42 0.80 -14.93 -8.35
CA LEU A 42 -0.61 -15.30 -8.23
C LEU A 42 -1.53 -14.38 -9.06
N THR A 43 -1.29 -13.07 -9.06
CA THR A 43 -2.05 -12.10 -9.87
C THR A 43 -1.29 -10.78 -9.96
N GLU A 44 -1.18 -10.23 -11.17
CA GLU A 44 -0.65 -8.88 -11.40
C GLU A 44 -1.81 -7.90 -11.57
N VAL A 45 -1.91 -6.92 -10.68
CA VAL A 45 -2.94 -5.87 -10.79
C VAL A 45 -2.28 -4.58 -11.28
N PRO A 46 -2.65 -4.07 -12.47
CA PRO A 46 -2.12 -2.80 -12.96
C PRO A 46 -2.68 -1.60 -12.17
N LEU A 47 -1.83 -0.59 -11.91
CA LEU A 47 -2.23 0.63 -11.20
C LEU A 47 -3.34 1.40 -11.94
N THR A 48 -3.42 1.26 -13.26
CA THR A 48 -4.48 1.87 -14.08
C THR A 48 -5.88 1.43 -13.68
N LEU A 49 -6.06 0.15 -13.29
CA LEU A 49 -7.33 -0.34 -12.74
C LEU A 49 -7.62 0.30 -11.38
N GLY A 50 -6.59 0.47 -10.54
CA GLY A 50 -6.72 1.18 -9.26
C GLY A 50 -7.16 2.63 -9.43
N VAL A 51 -6.58 3.36 -10.41
CA VAL A 51 -6.94 4.75 -10.70
C VAL A 51 -8.34 4.86 -11.31
N ALA A 52 -8.66 4.03 -12.30
CA ALA A 52 -10.00 4.01 -12.90
C ALA A 52 -11.07 3.65 -11.86
N GLY A 53 -10.79 2.66 -11.01
CA GLY A 53 -11.63 2.31 -9.87
C GLY A 53 -11.78 3.45 -8.88
N ALA A 54 -10.70 4.14 -8.50
CA ALA A 54 -10.76 5.26 -7.56
C ALA A 54 -11.64 6.42 -8.06
N ILE A 55 -11.76 6.62 -9.38
CA ILE A 55 -12.61 7.66 -9.97
C ILE A 55 -14.07 7.18 -10.09
N LEU A 56 -14.28 5.95 -10.53
CA LEU A 56 -15.63 5.44 -10.83
C LEU A 56 -16.35 4.90 -9.59
N LEU A 57 -15.65 4.18 -8.71
CA LEU A 57 -16.22 3.56 -7.51
C LEU A 57 -16.98 4.52 -6.59
N PRO A 58 -16.54 5.77 -6.33
CA PRO A 58 -17.28 6.67 -5.45
C PRO A 58 -18.71 6.96 -5.91
N ALA A 59 -18.91 7.14 -7.22
CA ALA A 59 -20.25 7.36 -7.78
C ALA A 59 -21.12 6.10 -7.64
N TRP A 60 -20.58 4.94 -8.00
CA TRP A 60 -21.26 3.65 -7.82
C TRP A 60 -21.60 3.35 -6.36
N ALA A 61 -20.68 3.65 -5.44
CA ALA A 61 -20.89 3.48 -4.00
C ALA A 61 -21.99 4.39 -3.47
N ALA A 62 -22.04 5.66 -3.91
CA ALA A 62 -23.11 6.57 -3.54
C ALA A 62 -24.48 6.07 -4.04
N SER A 63 -24.56 5.63 -5.30
CA SER A 63 -25.78 5.04 -5.85
C SER A 63 -26.20 3.77 -5.12
N GLY A 64 -25.24 2.87 -4.82
CA GLY A 64 -25.49 1.65 -4.06
C GLY A 64 -25.98 1.92 -2.64
N ALA A 65 -25.41 2.93 -1.97
CA ALA A 65 -25.85 3.35 -0.64
C ALA A 65 -27.29 3.89 -0.65
N ILE A 66 -27.66 4.70 -1.64
CA ILE A 66 -29.04 5.19 -1.79
C ILE A 66 -29.98 4.03 -2.08
N ALA A 67 -29.61 3.12 -2.99
CA ALA A 67 -30.41 1.94 -3.30
C ALA A 67 -30.64 1.06 -2.07
N ALA A 68 -29.61 0.85 -1.24
CA ALA A 68 -29.69 0.07 0.00
C ALA A 68 -30.57 0.72 1.08
N LEU A 69 -30.76 2.04 1.06
CA LEU A 69 -31.67 2.74 1.98
C LEU A 69 -33.14 2.64 1.55
N VAL A 70 -33.39 2.46 0.25
CA VAL A 70 -34.74 2.38 -0.32
C VAL A 70 -35.25 0.93 -0.40
N ALA A 71 -34.34 -0.03 -0.59
CA ALA A 71 -34.63 -1.45 -0.70
C ALA A 71 -35.07 -2.10 0.61
#